data_AF-A0A672J5X2-F1
#
_entry.id   AF-A0A672J5X2-F1
#
_cell.length_a   1.000
_cell.length_b   1.000
_cell.length_c   1.000
_cell.angle_alpha   90.00
_cell.angle_beta   90.00
_cell.angle_gamma   90.00
#
_symmetry.space_group_name_H-M   'P 1'
#
loop_
_entity.id
_entity.type
_entity.pdbx_description
1 polymer ?
#
loop_
_entity_poly.entity_id
_entity_poly.type
_entity_poly.pdbx_seq_one_letter_code
_entity_poly.pdbx_strand_id
1 'polypeptide(L)'
;MKCSPSHCGQIKASPDQTKKLHKDMKKSTEADLAMSKAAVKISADLLSNPLCEQDQAFLESMTALDTAMRRMDAFNQEKVGPLPHSLIMYSGVFPSLNMAVKRREQALQDYKRLQSKVEKYEEKEKTGPVMVKLHQAREELRPVKDDFEAKNKQLLDEMPKFYHSRIDYFQPSFEALIRAQVVYFTEMYKIFNELTDQIDQAGLTDEQRERETEAKLSELRALSIVADD
;
A
#
# COMPACT_ATOMS: atom_id res chain seq x y z
N MET A 1 12.59 -17.34 -28.24
CA MET A 1 12.93 -16.16 -27.42
C MET A 1 13.45 -16.63 -26.07
N LYS A 2 14.71 -16.38 -25.74
CA LYS A 2 15.23 -16.64 -24.38
C LYS A 2 14.74 -15.50 -23.50
N CYS A 3 13.97 -15.79 -22.45
CA CYS A 3 13.72 -14.82 -21.39
C CYS A 3 15.10 -14.41 -20.85
N SER A 4 15.53 -13.15 -21.02
CA SER A 4 16.87 -12.77 -20.58
C SER A 4 16.97 -12.95 -19.06
N PRO A 5 18.16 -13.30 -18.52
CA PRO A 5 18.36 -13.47 -17.08
C PRO A 5 17.87 -12.27 -16.25
N SER A 6 17.89 -11.06 -16.83
CA SER A 6 17.41 -9.82 -16.19
C SER A 6 15.90 -9.80 -15.95
N HIS A 7 15.06 -10.23 -16.90
CA HIS A 7 13.60 -10.24 -16.72
C HIS A 7 13.17 -11.26 -15.66
N CYS A 8 13.82 -12.42 -15.64
CA CYS A 8 13.53 -13.46 -14.65
C CYS A 8 13.93 -13.02 -13.22
N GLY A 9 15.05 -12.30 -13.08
CA GLY A 9 15.46 -11.68 -11.80
C GLY A 9 14.51 -10.57 -11.33
N GLN A 10 14.03 -9.72 -12.24
CA GLN A 10 13.05 -8.67 -11.92
C GLN A 10 11.70 -9.24 -11.50
N ILE A 11 11.22 -10.29 -12.17
CA ILE A 11 9.95 -10.95 -11.80
C ILE A 11 10.08 -11.63 -10.43
N LYS A 12 11.25 -12.19 -10.08
CA LYS A 12 11.50 -12.76 -8.75
C LYS A 12 11.54 -11.71 -7.63
N ALA A 13 11.98 -10.48 -7.90
CA ALA A 13 11.99 -9.38 -6.93
C ALA A 13 10.63 -8.67 -6.78
N SER A 14 9.77 -8.76 -7.79
CA SER A 14 8.47 -8.08 -7.85
C SER A 14 7.48 -8.41 -6.70
N PRO A 15 7.37 -9.65 -6.17
CA PRO A 15 6.47 -9.97 -5.07
C PRO A 15 6.78 -9.19 -3.79
N ASP A 16 8.06 -9.10 -3.41
CA ASP A 16 8.47 -8.44 -2.17
C ASP A 16 8.33 -6.92 -2.27
N GLN A 17 8.63 -6.35 -3.45
CA GLN A 17 8.37 -4.94 -3.73
C GLN A 17 6.88 -4.61 -3.69
N THR A 18 6.03 -5.44 -4.29
CA THR A 18 4.57 -5.26 -4.26
C THR A 18 4.01 -5.37 -2.84
N LYS A 19 4.50 -6.34 -2.05
CA LYS A 19 4.12 -6.47 -0.62
C LYS A 19 4.55 -5.27 0.20
N LYS A 20 5.76 -4.77 -0.02
CA LYS A 20 6.27 -3.57 0.65
C LYS A 20 5.39 -2.36 0.32
N LEU A 21 5.11 -2.14 -0.96
CA LEU A 21 4.22 -1.06 -1.42
C LEU A 21 2.83 -1.14 -0.76
N HIS A 22 2.22 -2.33 -0.73
CA HIS A 22 0.94 -2.54 -0.07
C HIS A 22 1.00 -2.24 1.44
N LYS A 23 2.08 -2.67 2.12
CA LYS A 23 2.28 -2.39 3.55
C LYS A 23 2.43 -0.89 3.81
N ASP A 24 3.22 -0.19 3.00
CA ASP A 24 3.47 1.24 3.17
C ASP A 24 2.19 2.04 2.86
N MET A 25 1.42 1.65 1.83
CA MET A 25 0.10 2.22 1.54
C MET A 25 -0.86 2.05 2.73
N LYS A 26 -0.98 0.83 3.26
CA LYS A 26 -1.84 0.55 4.41
C LYS A 26 -1.48 1.41 5.63
N LYS A 27 -0.19 1.56 5.92
CA LYS A 27 0.28 2.42 7.01
C LYS A 27 -0.08 3.89 6.80
N SER A 28 0.06 4.39 5.57
CA SER A 28 -0.34 5.76 5.23
C SER A 28 -1.84 5.98 5.48
N THR A 29 -2.66 5.05 5.01
CA THR A 29 -4.11 5.05 5.22
C THR A 29 -4.49 5.03 6.71
N GLU A 30 -3.81 4.20 7.50
CA GLU A 30 -4.02 4.12 8.97
C GLU A 30 -3.63 5.43 9.66
N ALA A 31 -2.52 6.06 9.24
CA ALA A 31 -2.09 7.34 9.78
C ALA A 31 -3.08 8.48 9.45
N ASP A 32 -3.58 8.52 8.21
CA ASP A 32 -4.60 9.50 7.79
C ASP A 32 -5.88 9.37 8.62
N LEU A 33 -6.33 8.13 8.85
CA LEU A 33 -7.52 7.87 9.68
C LEU A 33 -7.28 8.26 11.14
N ALA A 34 -6.11 7.97 11.69
CA ALA A 34 -5.77 8.32 13.06
C ALA A 34 -5.74 9.85 13.25
N MET A 35 -5.14 10.58 12.31
CA MET A 35 -5.10 12.04 12.31
C MET A 35 -6.51 12.64 12.24
N SER A 36 -7.35 12.15 11.33
CA SER A 36 -8.73 12.61 11.16
C SER A 36 -9.58 12.40 12.42
N LYS A 37 -9.48 11.21 13.03
CA LYS A 37 -10.15 10.93 14.32
C LYS A 37 -9.65 11.81 15.45
N ALA A 38 -8.35 12.08 15.50
CA ALA A 38 -7.79 12.99 16.50
C ALA A 38 -8.31 14.41 16.32
N ALA A 39 -8.41 14.90 15.07
CA ALA A 39 -8.97 16.21 14.76
C ALA A 39 -10.45 16.34 15.19
N VAL A 40 -11.28 15.34 14.88
CA VAL A 40 -12.68 15.27 15.35
C VAL A 40 -12.77 15.22 16.87
N LYS A 41 -11.87 14.50 17.53
CA LYS A 41 -11.85 14.44 19.00
C LYS A 41 -11.50 15.80 19.59
N ILE A 42 -10.50 16.50 19.05
CA ILE A 42 -10.11 17.84 19.51
C ILE A 42 -11.27 18.82 19.37
N SER A 43 -11.95 18.84 18.22
CA SER A 43 -13.09 19.74 18.02
C SER A 43 -14.25 19.43 18.97
N ALA A 44 -14.55 18.15 19.19
CA ALA A 44 -15.60 17.73 20.11
C ALA A 44 -15.27 18.08 21.58
N ASP A 45 -14.01 17.85 22.00
CA ASP A 45 -13.55 18.19 23.34
C ASP A 45 -13.64 19.71 23.58
N LEU A 46 -13.24 20.53 22.60
CA LEU A 46 -13.39 21.98 22.64
C LEU A 46 -14.85 22.41 22.75
N LEU A 47 -15.72 21.86 21.90
CA LEU A 47 -17.15 22.19 21.91
C LEU A 47 -17.83 21.83 23.25
N SER A 48 -17.42 20.72 23.87
CA SER A 48 -17.95 20.27 25.17
C SER A 48 -17.37 20.99 26.39
N ASN A 49 -16.40 21.89 26.19
CA ASN A 49 -15.74 22.57 27.29
C ASN A 49 -16.66 23.67 27.86
N PRO A 50 -16.99 23.67 29.17
CA PRO A 50 -17.86 24.68 29.79
C PRO A 50 -17.34 26.13 29.64
N LEU A 51 -16.04 26.31 29.40
CA LEU A 51 -15.46 27.62 29.12
C LEU A 51 -15.90 28.17 27.75
N CYS A 52 -16.28 27.31 26.82
CA CYS A 52 -16.76 27.69 25.49
C CYS A 52 -18.25 28.04 25.48
N GLU A 53 -19.03 27.57 26.46
CA GLU A 53 -20.47 27.83 26.58
C GLU A 53 -20.79 29.26 27.04
N GLN A 54 -19.79 29.98 27.58
CA GLN A 54 -19.99 31.30 28.19
C GLN A 54 -20.10 32.44 27.17
N ASP A 55 -19.60 32.23 25.95
CA ASP A 55 -19.65 33.21 24.87
C ASP A 55 -20.30 32.60 23.62
N GLN A 56 -21.41 33.21 23.20
CA GLN A 56 -22.24 32.69 22.11
C GLN A 56 -21.50 32.69 20.76
N ALA A 57 -20.71 33.73 20.46
CA ALA A 57 -19.98 33.83 19.20
C ALA A 57 -18.84 32.80 19.13
N PHE A 58 -18.18 32.55 20.27
CA PHE A 58 -17.16 31.52 20.40
C PHE A 58 -17.76 30.11 20.30
N LEU A 59 -18.93 29.87 20.92
CA LEU A 59 -19.66 28.61 20.81
C LEU A 59 -20.05 28.30 19.35
N GLU A 60 -20.50 29.31 18.61
CA GLU A 60 -20.81 29.20 17.18
C GLU A 60 -19.57 28.84 16.36
N SER A 61 -18.42 29.48 16.65
CA SER A 61 -17.13 29.19 16.00
C SER A 61 -16.66 27.75 16.28
N MET A 62 -16.79 27.28 17.52
CA MET A 62 -16.45 25.89 17.89
C MET A 62 -17.39 24.88 17.26
N THR A 63 -18.68 25.21 17.14
CA THR A 63 -19.68 24.38 16.46
C THR A 63 -19.36 24.25 14.96
N ALA A 64 -18.97 25.35 14.32
CA ALA A 64 -18.54 25.37 12.91
C ALA A 64 -17.29 24.49 12.71
N LEU A 65 -16.30 24.61 13.60
CA LEU A 65 -15.09 23.78 13.59
C LEU A 65 -15.43 22.28 13.73
N ASP A 66 -16.27 21.89 14.69
CA ASP A 66 -16.64 20.48 14.88
C ASP A 66 -17.37 19.91 13.66
N THR A 67 -18.27 20.70 13.07
CA THR A 67 -18.97 20.33 11.84
C THR A 67 -18.00 20.14 10.67
N ALA A 68 -17.03 21.05 10.51
CA ALA A 68 -15.98 20.95 9.51
C ALA A 68 -15.12 19.69 9.69
N MET A 69 -14.68 19.39 10.92
CA MET A 69 -13.86 18.21 11.22
C MET A 69 -14.61 16.91 10.94
N ARG A 70 -15.90 16.82 11.27
CA ARG A 70 -16.73 15.64 10.95
C ARG A 70 -16.93 15.46 9.46
N ARG A 71 -17.17 16.54 8.71
CA ARG A 71 -17.26 16.50 7.23
C ARG A 71 -15.96 16.00 6.62
N MET A 72 -14.83 16.54 7.09
CA MET A 72 -13.51 16.11 6.64
C MET A 72 -13.24 14.63 6.95
N ASP A 73 -13.67 14.12 8.11
CA ASP A 73 -13.56 12.70 8.46
C ASP A 73 -14.38 11.81 7.53
N ALA A 74 -15.60 12.21 7.19
CA ALA A 74 -16.42 11.47 6.22
C ALA A 74 -15.74 11.34 4.85
N PHE A 75 -15.20 12.45 4.32
CA PHE A 75 -14.44 12.41 3.06
C PHE A 75 -13.15 11.58 3.17
N ASN A 76 -12.48 11.61 4.32
CA ASN A 76 -11.30 10.78 4.54
C ASN A 76 -11.66 9.29 4.57
N GLN A 77 -12.79 8.91 5.19
CA GLN A 77 -13.30 7.54 5.16
C GLN A 77 -13.63 7.07 3.73
N GLU A 78 -14.20 7.93 2.89
CA GLU A 78 -14.45 7.64 1.47
C GLU A 78 -13.13 7.48 0.69
N LYS A 79 -12.14 8.35 0.93
CA LYS A 79 -10.81 8.28 0.30
C LYS A 79 -10.12 6.94 0.55
N VAL A 80 -10.23 6.40 1.76
CA VAL A 80 -9.48 5.19 2.17
C VAL A 80 -10.09 3.88 1.69
N GLY A 81 -11.39 3.84 1.39
CA GLY A 81 -12.10 2.60 1.02
C GLY A 81 -11.60 1.93 -0.27
N PRO A 82 -11.41 2.66 -1.38
CA PRO A 82 -11.01 2.09 -2.67
C PRO A 82 -9.54 1.64 -2.77
N LEU A 83 -8.65 2.20 -1.95
CA LEU A 83 -7.19 2.07 -2.11
C LEU A 83 -6.65 0.64 -1.90
N PRO A 84 -7.06 -0.10 -0.84
CA PRO A 84 -6.54 -1.43 -0.58
C PRO A 84 -6.90 -2.43 -1.69
N HIS A 85 -8.08 -2.30 -2.30
CA HIS A 85 -8.58 -3.28 -3.28
C HIS A 85 -7.75 -3.33 -4.56
N SER A 86 -7.26 -2.18 -5.02
CA SER A 86 -6.55 -2.04 -6.29
C SER A 86 -5.16 -2.72 -6.29
N LEU A 87 -4.41 -2.61 -5.19
CA LEU A 87 -3.06 -3.19 -5.05
C LEU A 87 -3.06 -4.70 -4.74
N ILE A 88 -4.14 -5.22 -4.13
CA ILE A 88 -4.25 -6.63 -3.75
C ILE A 88 -4.31 -7.54 -4.99
N MET A 89 -4.95 -7.09 -6.06
CA MET A 89 -5.23 -7.90 -7.25
C MET A 89 -3.97 -8.41 -7.97
N TYR A 90 -2.92 -7.57 -8.09
CA TYR A 90 -1.66 -8.00 -8.72
C TYR A 90 -0.89 -9.00 -7.85
N SER A 91 -0.93 -8.78 -6.53
CA SER A 91 -0.21 -9.63 -5.57
C SER A 91 -0.75 -11.07 -5.53
N GLY A 92 -2.04 -11.26 -5.83
CA GLY A 92 -2.72 -12.57 -5.81
C GLY A 92 -2.27 -13.54 -6.91
N VAL A 93 -1.58 -13.07 -7.95
CA VAL A 93 -1.14 -13.92 -9.08
C VAL A 93 0.21 -14.60 -8.79
N PHE A 94 1.04 -14.01 -7.93
CA PHE A 94 2.38 -14.54 -7.62
C PHE A 94 2.41 -15.95 -7.04
N PRO A 95 1.49 -16.37 -6.13
CA PRO A 95 1.46 -17.75 -5.63
C PRO A 95 1.34 -18.78 -6.76
N SER A 96 0.42 -18.55 -7.70
CA SER A 96 0.20 -19.43 -8.86
C SER A 96 1.42 -19.47 -9.78
N LEU A 97 2.03 -18.32 -10.05
CA LEU A 97 3.24 -18.23 -10.86
C LEU A 97 4.42 -18.96 -10.21
N ASN A 98 4.64 -18.77 -8.91
CA ASN A 98 5.68 -19.45 -8.15
C ASN A 98 5.48 -20.97 -8.15
N MET A 99 4.24 -21.45 -8.06
CA MET A 99 3.93 -22.87 -8.17
C MET A 99 4.26 -23.42 -9.56
N ALA A 100 3.98 -22.68 -10.63
CA ALA A 100 4.33 -23.09 -12.00
C ALA A 100 5.86 -23.17 -12.19
N VAL A 101 6.61 -22.18 -11.67
CA VAL A 101 8.08 -22.18 -11.68
C VAL A 101 8.63 -23.40 -10.92
N LYS A 102 8.14 -23.67 -9.70
CA LYS A 102 8.55 -24.86 -8.92
C LYS A 102 8.28 -26.16 -9.65
N ARG A 103 7.11 -26.31 -10.29
CA ARG A 103 6.77 -27.50 -11.07
C ARG A 103 7.71 -27.70 -12.26
N ARG A 104 8.10 -26.62 -12.94
CA ARG A 104 9.08 -26.67 -14.03
C ARG A 104 10.49 -27.00 -13.53
N GLU A 105 10.90 -26.47 -12.38
CA GLU A 105 12.19 -26.79 -11.75
C GLU A 105 12.26 -28.26 -11.34
N GLN A 106 11.19 -28.82 -10.78
CA GLN A 106 11.08 -30.24 -10.48
C GLN A 106 11.20 -31.10 -11.75
N ALA A 107 10.43 -30.78 -12.80
CA ALA A 107 10.50 -31.49 -14.08
C ALA A 107 11.91 -31.43 -14.71
N LEU A 108 12.62 -30.30 -14.58
CA LEU A 108 14.01 -30.18 -15.02
C LEU A 108 14.95 -31.10 -14.24
N GLN A 109 14.78 -31.22 -12.92
CA GLN A 109 15.60 -32.11 -12.10
C GLN A 109 15.38 -33.57 -12.49
N ASP A 110 14.12 -33.98 -12.68
CA ASP A 110 13.78 -35.33 -13.12
C ASP A 110 14.31 -35.63 -14.53
N TYR A 111 14.18 -34.68 -15.46
CA TYR A 111 14.76 -34.77 -16.81
C TYR A 111 16.28 -34.95 -16.74
N LYS A 112 17.00 -34.10 -15.99
CA LYS A 112 18.46 -34.20 -15.84
C LYS A 112 18.90 -35.55 -15.27
N ARG A 113 18.18 -36.07 -14.26
CA ARG A 113 18.48 -37.36 -13.64
C ARG A 113 18.40 -38.51 -14.66
N LEU A 114 17.34 -38.56 -15.46
CA LEU A 114 17.17 -39.60 -16.48
C LEU A 114 18.09 -39.40 -17.69
N GLN A 115 18.35 -38.14 -18.07
CA GLN A 115 19.31 -37.80 -19.12
C GLN A 115 20.71 -38.31 -18.75
N SER A 116 21.17 -38.10 -17.52
CA SER A 116 22.45 -38.67 -17.05
C SER A 116 22.43 -40.20 -16.96
N LYS A 117 21.27 -40.85 -16.77
CA LYS A 117 21.14 -42.32 -16.84
C LYS A 117 21.35 -42.81 -18.29
N VAL A 118 20.81 -42.09 -19.28
CA VAL A 118 21.00 -42.39 -20.71
C VAL A 118 22.47 -42.20 -21.10
N GLU A 119 23.07 -41.05 -20.76
CA GLU A 119 24.49 -40.75 -21.05
C GLU A 119 25.43 -41.84 -20.49
N LYS A 120 25.20 -42.29 -19.25
CA LYS A 120 25.95 -43.39 -18.63
C LYS A 120 25.87 -44.73 -19.37
N TYR A 121 24.81 -44.99 -20.13
CA TYR A 121 24.70 -46.19 -20.97
C TYR A 121 25.25 -45.97 -22.37
N GLU A 122 25.24 -44.74 -22.88
CA GLU A 122 25.84 -44.37 -24.17
C GLU A 122 27.37 -44.43 -24.14
N GLU A 123 27.98 -44.11 -23.00
CA GLU A 123 29.45 -44.18 -22.79
C GLU A 123 29.97 -45.62 -22.63
N LYS A 124 29.10 -46.60 -22.37
CA LYS A 124 29.50 -48.01 -22.19
C LYS A 124 29.69 -48.70 -23.53
N GLU A 125 30.49 -49.77 -23.54
CA GLU A 125 30.63 -50.63 -24.71
C GLU A 125 29.28 -51.17 -25.19
N LYS A 126 29.07 -51.15 -26.50
CA LYS A 126 27.82 -51.50 -27.19
C LYS A 126 27.57 -53.01 -27.25
N THR A 127 27.54 -53.64 -26.08
CA THR A 127 27.15 -55.04 -25.92
C THR A 127 25.62 -55.17 -25.97
N GLY A 128 25.11 -56.35 -26.34
CA GLY A 128 23.66 -56.62 -26.40
C GLY A 128 22.89 -56.20 -25.15
N PRO A 129 23.31 -56.60 -23.92
CA PRO A 129 22.64 -56.19 -22.68
C PRO A 129 22.66 -54.68 -22.41
N VAL A 130 23.74 -53.98 -22.80
CA VAL A 130 23.85 -52.52 -22.64
C VAL A 130 22.90 -51.81 -23.60
N MET A 131 22.79 -52.28 -24.85
CA MET A 131 21.87 -51.73 -25.85
C MET A 131 20.40 -51.81 -25.41
N VAL A 132 20.00 -52.93 -24.78
CA VAL A 132 18.65 -53.09 -24.21
C VAL A 132 18.40 -52.07 -23.09
N LYS A 133 19.34 -51.91 -22.16
CA LYS A 133 19.23 -50.94 -21.05
C LYS A 133 19.21 -49.50 -21.54
N LEU A 134 20.00 -49.18 -22.57
CA LEU A 134 19.99 -47.88 -23.22
C LEU A 134 18.62 -47.57 -23.84
N HIS A 135 18.04 -48.54 -24.56
CA HIS A 135 16.71 -48.37 -25.14
C HIS A 135 15.65 -48.13 -24.06
N GLN A 136 15.63 -48.94 -22.99
CA GLN A 136 14.72 -48.76 -21.87
C GLN A 136 14.89 -47.39 -21.20
N ALA A 137 16.13 -46.95 -20.95
CA ALA A 137 16.40 -45.64 -20.36
C ALA A 137 15.93 -44.48 -21.25
N ARG A 138 16.00 -44.63 -22.59
CA ARG A 138 15.46 -43.64 -23.55
C ARG A 138 13.94 -43.60 -23.55
N GLU A 139 13.27 -44.75 -23.47
CA GLU A 139 11.81 -44.82 -23.37
C GLU A 139 11.31 -44.23 -22.04
N GLU A 140 12.01 -44.45 -20.92
CA GLU A 140 11.73 -43.79 -19.64
C GLU A 140 11.95 -42.27 -19.69
N LEU A 141 12.97 -41.81 -20.41
CA LEU A 141 13.31 -40.40 -20.52
C LEU A 141 12.28 -39.61 -21.33
N ARG A 142 11.76 -40.18 -22.42
CA ARG A 142 10.88 -39.48 -23.39
C ARG A 142 9.71 -38.73 -22.72
N PRO A 143 8.84 -39.36 -21.91
CA PRO A 143 7.71 -38.65 -21.30
C PRO A 143 8.15 -37.57 -20.30
N VAL A 144 9.28 -37.75 -19.61
CA VAL A 144 9.81 -36.76 -18.67
C VAL A 144 10.39 -35.54 -19.39
N LYS A 145 11.05 -35.77 -20.53
CA LYS A 145 11.53 -34.70 -21.40
C LYS A 145 10.35 -33.90 -21.97
N ASP A 146 9.33 -34.57 -22.49
CA ASP A 146 8.15 -33.93 -23.07
C ASP A 146 7.42 -33.08 -22.03
N ASP A 147 7.28 -33.58 -20.80
CA ASP A 147 6.67 -32.86 -19.68
C ASP A 147 7.46 -31.60 -19.27
N PHE A 148 8.79 -31.71 -19.19
CA PHE A 148 9.67 -30.58 -18.94
C PHE A 148 9.57 -29.53 -20.05
N GLU A 149 9.64 -29.95 -21.32
CA GLU A 149 9.60 -29.05 -22.48
C GLU A 149 8.25 -28.32 -22.56
N ALA A 150 7.14 -29.01 -22.30
CA ALA A 150 5.81 -28.40 -22.24
C ALA A 150 5.72 -27.32 -21.16
N LYS A 151 6.11 -27.63 -19.91
CA LYS A 151 6.12 -26.67 -18.79
C LYS A 151 7.07 -25.50 -19.04
N ASN A 152 8.24 -25.78 -19.62
CA ASN A 152 9.25 -24.76 -19.93
C ASN A 152 8.77 -23.82 -21.03
N LYS A 153 8.15 -24.35 -22.10
CA LYS A 153 7.54 -23.54 -23.15
C LYS A 153 6.43 -22.66 -22.61
N GLN A 154 5.51 -23.22 -21.82
CA GLN A 154 4.43 -22.46 -21.18
C GLN A 154 4.97 -21.28 -20.37
N LEU A 155 5.98 -21.49 -19.52
CA LEU A 155 6.58 -20.40 -18.74
C LEU A 155 7.29 -19.37 -19.63
N LEU A 156 7.99 -19.79 -20.70
CA LEU A 156 8.64 -18.88 -21.62
C LEU A 156 7.65 -17.99 -22.37
N ASP A 157 6.45 -18.50 -22.66
CA ASP A 157 5.39 -17.77 -23.34
C ASP A 157 4.60 -16.86 -22.38
N GLU A 158 4.32 -17.31 -21.15
CA GLU A 158 3.49 -16.58 -20.19
C GLU A 158 4.26 -15.54 -19.36
N MET A 159 5.52 -15.80 -19.01
CA MET A 159 6.31 -14.88 -18.17
C MET A 159 6.45 -13.47 -18.76
N PRO A 160 6.73 -13.29 -20.07
CA PRO A 160 6.78 -11.97 -20.67
C PRO A 160 5.42 -11.26 -20.65
N LYS A 161 4.32 -11.99 -20.87
CA LYS A 161 2.96 -11.43 -20.85
C LYS A 161 2.61 -10.93 -19.45
N PHE A 162 2.90 -11.75 -18.42
CA PHE A 162 2.72 -11.36 -17.02
C PHE A 162 3.56 -10.14 -16.64
N TYR A 163 4.79 -10.03 -17.14
CA TYR A 163 5.59 -8.84 -16.91
C TYR A 163 4.96 -7.60 -17.55
N HIS A 164 4.47 -7.68 -18.79
CA HIS A 164 3.83 -6.54 -19.46
C HIS A 164 2.53 -6.12 -18.78
N SER A 165 1.72 -7.07 -18.32
CA SER A 165 0.44 -6.78 -17.67
C SER A 165 0.58 -6.00 -16.36
N ARG A 166 1.78 -5.91 -15.77
CA ARG A 166 2.05 -5.07 -14.59
C ARG A 166 1.51 -3.65 -14.76
N ILE A 167 1.63 -3.08 -15.97
CA ILE A 167 1.14 -1.72 -16.27
C ILE A 167 -0.38 -1.68 -16.14
N ASP A 168 -1.08 -2.66 -16.71
CA ASP A 168 -2.55 -2.77 -16.67
C ASP A 168 -3.09 -2.96 -15.24
N TYR A 169 -2.29 -3.51 -14.32
CA TYR A 169 -2.66 -3.61 -12.90
C TYR A 169 -2.29 -2.36 -12.10
N PHE A 170 -1.08 -1.83 -12.27
CA PHE A 170 -0.59 -0.72 -11.48
C PHE A 170 -1.23 0.61 -11.90
N GLN A 171 -1.39 0.86 -13.20
CA GLN A 171 -1.87 2.15 -13.70
C GLN A 171 -3.27 2.50 -13.18
N PRO A 172 -4.30 1.64 -13.28
CA PRO A 172 -5.62 1.96 -12.73
C PRO A 172 -5.60 2.18 -11.22
N SER A 173 -4.74 1.44 -10.50
CA SER A 173 -4.56 1.57 -9.05
C SER A 173 -3.96 2.93 -8.67
N PHE A 174 -2.90 3.35 -9.37
CA PHE A 174 -2.29 4.67 -9.17
C PHE A 174 -3.23 5.80 -9.55
N GLU A 175 -3.93 5.69 -10.67
CA GLU A 175 -4.89 6.70 -11.08
C GLU A 175 -6.06 6.82 -10.09
N ALA A 176 -6.58 5.69 -9.57
CA ALA A 176 -7.62 5.70 -8.55
C ALA A 176 -7.13 6.36 -7.25
N LEU A 177 -5.89 6.10 -6.84
CA LEU A 177 -5.27 6.77 -5.69
C LEU A 177 -5.19 8.28 -5.88
N ILE A 178 -4.67 8.74 -7.03
CA ILE A 178 -4.55 10.16 -7.33
C ILE A 178 -5.93 10.82 -7.35
N ARG A 179 -6.93 10.20 -8.01
CA ARG A 179 -8.30 10.72 -8.04
C ARG A 179 -8.90 10.84 -6.64
N ALA A 180 -8.76 9.82 -5.80
CA ALA A 180 -9.24 9.86 -4.42
C ALA A 180 -8.57 10.99 -3.60
N GLN A 181 -7.26 11.18 -3.76
CA GLN A 181 -6.55 12.29 -3.11
C GLN A 181 -7.01 13.66 -3.61
N VAL A 182 -7.17 13.83 -4.92
CA VAL A 182 -7.65 15.09 -5.53
C VAL A 182 -9.03 15.44 -4.99
N VAL A 183 -9.96 14.48 -4.95
CA VAL A 183 -11.30 14.69 -4.38
C VAL A 183 -11.19 15.11 -2.91
N TYR A 184 -10.45 14.35 -2.10
CA TYR A 184 -10.29 14.66 -0.67
C TYR A 184 -9.73 16.06 -0.42
N PHE A 185 -8.61 16.42 -1.05
CA PHE A 185 -7.99 17.74 -0.83
C PHE A 185 -8.82 18.88 -1.40
N THR A 186 -9.58 18.65 -2.46
CA THR A 186 -10.53 19.64 -2.99
C THR A 186 -11.65 19.92 -2.00
N GLU A 187 -12.24 18.88 -1.42
CA GLU A 187 -13.29 19.03 -0.41
C GLU A 187 -12.75 19.63 0.89
N MET A 188 -11.54 19.25 1.30
CA MET A 188 -10.84 19.85 2.45
C MET A 188 -10.63 21.35 2.26
N TYR A 189 -10.19 21.77 1.07
CA TYR A 189 -10.03 23.19 0.73
C TYR A 189 -11.37 23.95 0.82
N LYS A 190 -12.45 23.39 0.27
CA LYS A 190 -13.79 24.01 0.36
C LYS A 190 -14.26 24.14 1.80
N ILE A 191 -14.15 23.07 2.59
CA ILE A 191 -14.55 23.05 4.00
C ILE A 191 -13.79 24.11 4.79
N PHE A 192 -12.47 24.23 4.60
CA PHE A 192 -11.69 25.22 5.34
C PHE A 192 -11.94 26.66 4.89
N ASN A 193 -12.23 26.90 3.61
CA ASN A 193 -12.68 28.22 3.17
C ASN A 193 -14.03 28.58 3.79
N GLU A 194 -15.01 27.66 3.73
CA GLU A 194 -16.31 27.85 4.38
C GLU A 194 -16.18 28.09 5.90
N LEU A 195 -15.25 27.41 6.56
CA LEU A 195 -14.96 27.62 7.98
C LEU A 195 -14.30 28.98 8.20
N THR A 196 -13.33 29.36 7.37
CA THR A 196 -12.64 30.66 7.45
C THR A 196 -13.65 31.80 7.36
N ASP A 197 -14.56 31.75 6.38
CA ASP A 197 -15.62 32.76 6.21
C ASP A 197 -16.56 32.84 7.42
N GLN A 198 -16.74 31.75 8.18
CA GLN A 198 -17.58 31.71 9.39
C GLN A 198 -16.87 32.23 10.64
N ILE A 199 -15.54 32.04 10.74
CA ILE A 199 -14.76 32.42 11.93
C ILE A 199 -14.03 33.76 11.78
N ASP A 200 -13.93 34.30 10.56
CA ASP A 200 -13.25 35.56 10.27
C ASP A 200 -14.11 36.75 10.72
N GLN A 201 -14.14 36.95 12.04
CA GLN A 201 -14.59 38.20 12.65
C GLN A 201 -13.37 39.10 12.81
N ALA A 202 -13.48 40.36 12.38
CA ALA A 202 -12.45 41.38 12.54
C ALA A 202 -12.09 41.57 14.03
N GLY A 203 -11.09 40.84 14.49
CA GLY A 203 -10.62 40.84 15.87
C GLY A 203 -9.36 41.67 16.07
N LEU A 204 -8.91 41.71 17.32
CA LEU A 204 -7.59 42.24 17.69
C LEU A 204 -6.49 41.46 16.97
N THR A 205 -5.47 42.18 16.51
CA THR A 205 -4.22 41.57 16.03
C THR A 205 -3.58 40.70 17.10
N ASP A 206 -2.76 39.72 16.71
CA ASP A 206 -2.08 38.84 17.67
C ASP A 206 -1.26 39.64 18.70
N GLU A 207 -0.58 40.70 18.28
CA GLU A 207 0.17 41.59 19.18
C GLU A 207 -0.73 42.32 20.19
N GLN A 208 -1.92 42.76 19.76
CA GLN A 208 -2.87 43.41 20.67
C GLN A 208 -3.43 42.42 21.67
N ARG A 209 -3.74 41.19 21.22
CA ARG A 209 -4.23 40.10 22.07
C ARG A 209 -3.19 39.72 23.12
N GLU A 210 -1.93 39.58 22.73
CA GLU A 210 -0.83 39.27 23.65
C GLU A 210 -0.65 40.36 24.71
N ARG A 211 -0.67 41.64 24.31
CA ARG A 211 -0.58 42.77 25.25
C ARG A 211 -1.73 42.77 26.25
N GLU A 212 -2.96 42.56 25.79
CA GLU A 212 -4.13 42.49 26.68
C GLU A 212 -4.07 41.28 27.62
N THR A 213 -3.64 40.11 27.13
CA THR A 213 -3.47 38.92 27.96
C THR A 213 -2.39 39.13 29.02
N GLU A 214 -1.23 39.68 28.67
CA GLU A 214 -0.16 39.93 29.65
C GLU A 214 -0.56 40.99 30.68
N ALA A 215 -1.30 42.03 30.27
CA ALA A 215 -1.86 43.01 31.19
C ALA A 215 -2.80 42.34 32.21
N LYS A 216 -3.75 41.51 31.75
CA LYS A 216 -4.66 40.75 32.63
C LYS A 216 -3.91 39.79 33.56
N LEU A 217 -2.87 39.10 33.06
CA LEU A 217 -2.03 38.22 33.88
C LEU A 217 -1.23 38.99 34.92
N SER A 218 -0.71 40.18 34.57
CA SER A 218 -0.01 41.05 35.50
C SER A 218 -0.92 41.54 36.62
N GLU A 219 -2.16 41.93 36.32
CA GLU A 219 -3.17 42.29 37.32
C GLU A 219 -3.45 41.11 38.28
N LEU A 220 -3.62 39.89 37.75
CA LEU A 220 -3.82 38.70 38.57
C LEU A 220 -2.62 38.39 39.47
N ARG A 221 -1.38 38.55 38.97
CA ARG A 221 -0.17 38.37 39.77
C ARG A 221 -0.08 39.40 40.90
N ALA A 222 -0.51 40.64 40.65
CA ALA A 222 -0.52 41.70 41.66
C ALA A 222 -1.50 41.43 42.81
N LEU A 223 -2.59 40.69 42.57
CA LEU A 223 -3.54 40.25 43.62
C LEU A 223 -2.94 39.22 44.59
N SER A 224 -1.82 38.57 44.24
CA SER A 224 -1.16 37.56 45.09
C SER A 224 -0.26 38.16 46.17
N ILE A 225 -0.15 39.49 46.28
CA ILE A 225 0.65 40.18 47.29
C ILE A 225 -0.23 40.51 48.51
N VAL A 226 -0.68 39.50 49.24
CA VAL A 226 -0.96 39.61 50.69
C VAL A 226 -0.70 38.26 51.36
N ALA A 227 0.52 38.08 51.84
CA ALA A 227 0.85 37.30 53.03
C ALA A 227 2.28 37.68 53.46
N ASP A 228 2.47 38.91 53.90
CA ASP A 228 3.56 39.26 54.82
C ASP A 228 2.90 39.72 56.13
N ASP A 229 3.15 38.91 57.17
CA ASP A 229 2.89 39.03 58.61
C ASP A 229 1.44 39.05 59.16
#